data_AF-A0A7K4J283-F1
#
_entry.id   AF-A0A7K4J283-F1
#
_cell.length_a   1.000
_cell.length_b   1.000
_cell.length_c   1.000
_cell.angle_alpha   90.00
_cell.angle_beta   90.00
_cell.angle_gamma   90.00
#
_symmetry.space_group_name_H-M   'P 1'
#
loop_
_entity.id
_entity.type
_entity.pdbx_description
1 polymer ?
#
loop_
_entity_poly.entity_id
_entity_poly.type
_entity_poly.pdbx_seq_one_letter_code
_entity_poly.pdbx_strand_id
1 'polypeptide(L)' 'RCENHREKLSVFCWTCKKCICHQCALWGGMHGGHTFKPLAEIYEQHVTKVNEEVTKLRRRLVELISLVQEVVR' A
#
# COMPACT_ATOMS: atom_id res chain seq x y z
N ARG A 1 -0.29 -17.26 7.83
CA ARG A 1 0.08 -18.42 6.97
C ARG A 1 -1.18 -18.80 6.19
N CYS A 2 -1.09 -19.23 4.92
CA CYS A 2 -2.26 -19.64 4.15
C CYS A 2 -2.91 -20.88 4.78
N GLU A 3 -4.24 -20.87 4.92
CA GLU A 3 -4.97 -21.99 5.54
C GLU A 3 -4.95 -23.24 4.65
N ASN A 4 -5.15 -23.07 3.35
CA ASN A 4 -5.25 -24.19 2.40
C ASN A 4 -3.90 -24.86 2.11
N HIS A 5 -2.85 -24.06 1.97
CA HIS A 5 -1.55 -24.53 1.49
C HIS A 5 -0.47 -24.58 2.58
N ARG A 6 -0.77 -24.03 3.78
CA ARG A 6 0.20 -23.86 4.87
C ARG A 6 1.45 -23.06 4.47
N GLU A 7 1.39 -22.31 3.38
CA GLU A 7 2.50 -21.49 2.87
C GLU A 7 2.52 -20.06 3.44
N LYS A 8 3.66 -19.38 3.31
CA LYS A 8 3.75 -17.94 3.66
C LYS A 8 2.87 -17.12 2.71
N LEU A 9 2.20 -16.11 3.26
CA LEU A 9 1.50 -15.10 2.46
C LEU A 9 2.56 -14.14 1.89
N SER A 10 2.74 -14.16 0.59
CA SER A 10 3.81 -13.43 -0.12
C SER A 10 3.29 -12.60 -1.29
N VAL A 11 2.00 -12.72 -1.62
CA VAL A 11 1.38 -12.08 -2.77
C VAL A 11 0.14 -11.32 -2.29
N PHE A 12 -0.08 -10.12 -2.79
CA PHE A 12 -1.30 -9.36 -2.57
C PHE A 12 -2.17 -9.40 -3.82
N CYS A 13 -3.40 -9.89 -3.67
CA CYS A 13 -4.39 -9.88 -4.75
C CYS A 13 -5.13 -8.56 -4.76
N TRP A 14 -4.99 -7.79 -5.84
CA TRP A 14 -5.58 -6.47 -5.99
C TRP A 14 -7.10 -6.52 -6.15
N THR A 15 -7.60 -7.54 -6.84
CA THR A 15 -9.03 -7.76 -7.05
C THR A 15 -9.72 -8.12 -5.74
N CYS A 16 -9.16 -9.05 -4.96
CA CYS A 16 -9.76 -9.50 -3.69
C CYS A 16 -9.37 -8.64 -2.47
N LYS A 17 -8.44 -7.70 -2.63
CA LYS A 17 -7.86 -6.90 -1.54
C LYS A 17 -7.36 -7.74 -0.36
N LYS A 18 -6.68 -8.87 -0.63
CA LYS A 18 -6.20 -9.80 0.41
C LYS A 18 -4.81 -10.34 0.12
N CYS A 19 -4.08 -10.64 1.20
CA CYS A 19 -2.81 -11.35 1.15
C CYS A 19 -3.05 -12.85 0.94
N ILE A 20 -2.35 -13.45 -0.02
CA ILE A 20 -2.42 -14.86 -0.38
C ILE A 20 -1.01 -15.46 -0.48
N CYS A 21 -0.90 -16.78 -0.51
CA CYS A 21 0.37 -17.44 -0.84
C CYS A 21 0.56 -17.56 -2.35
N HIS A 22 1.77 -17.90 -2.78
CA HIS A 22 2.09 -18.08 -4.19
C HIS A 22 1.25 -19.19 -4.85
N GLN A 23 0.95 -20.28 -4.12
CA GLN A 23 0.13 -21.37 -4.66
C GLN A 23 -1.30 -20.93 -4.93
N CYS A 24 -1.91 -20.12 -4.06
CA CYS A 24 -3.21 -19.51 -4.32
C CYS A 24 -3.21 -18.67 -5.60
N ALA A 25 -2.11 -17.96 -5.88
CA ALA A 25 -1.99 -17.06 -7.02
C ALA A 25 -1.83 -17.82 -8.35
N LEU A 26 -1.10 -18.93 -8.37
CA LEU A 26 -0.78 -19.66 -9.60
C LEU A 26 -1.75 -20.81 -9.89
N TRP A 27 -2.17 -21.56 -8.86
CA TRP A 27 -2.85 -22.86 -9.04
C TRP A 27 -4.10 -23.03 -8.15
N GLY A 28 -4.40 -22.06 -7.28
CA GLY A 28 -5.48 -22.18 -6.31
C GLY A 28 -6.90 -22.16 -6.90
N GLY A 29 -7.06 -21.95 -8.22
CA GLY A 29 -8.35 -21.87 -8.92
C GLY A 29 -9.21 -20.65 -8.58
N MET A 30 -9.30 -20.29 -7.29
CA MET A 30 -10.10 -19.18 -6.74
C MET A 30 -9.62 -17.78 -7.16
N HIS A 31 -8.43 -17.66 -7.71
CA HIS A 31 -7.80 -16.40 -8.11
C HIS A 31 -7.54 -16.30 -9.61
N GLY A 32 -8.16 -17.18 -10.41
CA GLY A 32 -8.07 -17.14 -11.87
C GLY A 32 -8.52 -15.79 -12.42
N GLY A 33 -7.70 -15.16 -13.27
CA GLY A 33 -8.00 -13.87 -13.89
C GLY A 33 -7.90 -12.66 -12.97
N HIS A 34 -7.44 -12.81 -11.72
CA HIS A 34 -7.24 -11.67 -10.83
C HIS A 34 -5.87 -11.04 -11.01
N THR A 35 -5.79 -9.72 -10.81
CA THR A 35 -4.50 -9.02 -10.75
C THR A 35 -3.91 -9.18 -9.36
N PHE A 36 -2.65 -9.59 -9.29
CA PHE A 36 -1.91 -9.70 -8.05
C PHE A 36 -0.44 -9.32 -8.24
N LYS A 37 0.20 -8.90 -7.14
CA LYS A 37 1.60 -8.48 -7.11
C LYS A 37 2.31 -9.02 -5.86
N PRO A 38 3.65 -9.11 -5.85
CA PRO A 38 4.39 -9.42 -4.63
C PRO A 38 4.03 -8.46 -3.49
N LEU A 39 3.86 -9.00 -2.28
CA LEU A 39 3.46 -8.21 -1.11
C LEU A 39 4.50 -7.16 -0.76
N ALA A 40 5.79 -7.46 -0.96
CA ALA A 40 6.89 -6.52 -0.73
C ALA A 40 6.78 -5.28 -1.63
N GLU A 41 6.49 -5.47 -2.91
CA GLU A 41 6.31 -4.36 -3.86
C GLU A 41 5.13 -3.46 -3.47
N ILE A 42 3.99 -4.05 -3.09
CA ILE A 42 2.81 -3.29 -2.63
C ILE A 42 3.12 -2.53 -1.34
N TYR A 43 3.84 -3.15 -0.42
CA TYR A 43 4.26 -2.51 0.83
C TYR A 43 5.13 -1.28 0.54
N GLU A 44 6.17 -1.43 -0.27
CA GLU A 44 7.05 -0.32 -0.65
C GLU A 44 6.28 0.80 -1.35
N GLN A 45 5.40 0.46 -2.29
CA GLN A 45 4.53 1.43 -2.97
C GLN A 45 3.63 2.19 -1.98
N HIS A 46 3.01 1.50 -1.02
CA HIS A 46 2.16 2.14 -0.02
C HIS A 46 2.95 3.03 0.94
N VAL A 47 4.11 2.58 1.42
CA VAL A 47 4.98 3.37 2.30
C VAL A 47 5.43 4.66 1.58
N THR A 48 5.89 4.54 0.33
CA THR A 48 6.28 5.70 -0.47
C THR A 48 5.12 6.67 -0.63
N LYS A 49 3.93 6.19 -1.01
CA LYS A 49 2.74 7.03 -1.16
C LYS A 49 2.36 7.76 0.12
N VAL A 50 2.38 7.08 1.26
CA VAL A 50 2.09 7.72 2.56
C VAL A 50 3.11 8.80 2.87
N ASN A 51 4.40 8.54 2.67
CA ASN A 51 5.46 9.52 2.93
C ASN A 51 5.36 10.76 2.02
N GLU A 52 4.99 10.58 0.75
CA GLU A 52 4.74 11.67 -0.18
C GLU A 52 3.58 12.55 0.28
N GLU A 53 2.45 11.95 0.66
CA GLU A 53 1.29 12.70 1.16
C GLU A 53 1.60 13.42 2.47
N VAL A 54 2.31 12.78 3.41
CA VAL A 54 2.79 13.44 4.64
C VAL A 54 3.70 14.62 4.31
N THR A 55 4.58 14.49 3.33
CA THR A 55 5.47 15.59 2.91
C THR A 55 4.68 16.75 2.33
N LYS A 56 3.65 16.49 1.51
CA LYS A 56 2.76 17.54 0.98
C LYS A 56 2.03 18.27 2.10
N LEU A 57 1.51 17.54 3.09
CA LEU A 57 0.83 18.12 4.25
C LEU A 57 1.78 19.01 5.07
N ARG A 58 3.02 18.56 5.30
CA ARG A 58 4.04 19.38 5.99
C ARG A 58 4.36 20.67 5.25
N ARG A 59 4.47 20.64 3.93
CA ARG A 59 4.69 21.86 3.12
C ARG A 59 3.54 22.85 3.27
N ARG A 60 2.30 22.36 3.15
CA ARG A 60 1.10 23.19 3.36
C ARG A 60 1.03 23.79 4.76
N LEU A 61 1.43 23.04 5.79
CA LEU A 61 1.48 23.55 7.15
C LEU A 61 2.47 24.72 7.27
N VAL A 62 3.66 24.60 6.69
CA VAL A 62 4.67 25.68 6.70
C VAL A 62 4.17 26.92 5.96
N GLU A 63 3.55 26.73 4.78
CA GLU A 63 2.93 27.83 4.01
C GLU A 63 1.88 28.58 4.85
N LEU A 64 0.98 27.84 5.52
CA LEU A 64 -0.04 28.43 6.38
C LEU A 64 0.56 29.19 7.57
N ILE A 65 1.62 28.66 8.20
CA ILE A 65 2.31 29.35 9.30
C ILE A 65 2.93 30.67 8.82
N SER A 66 3.59 30.68 7.64
CA SER A 66 4.17 31.90 7.06
C SER A 66 3.12 32.99 6.84
N LEU A 67 1.96 32.63 6.26
CA LEU A 67 0.86 33.56 6.01
C LEU A 67 0.31 34.17 7.32
N VAL A 68 0.18 33.37 8.37
CA VAL A 68 -0.26 33.88 9.69
C VAL A 68 0.77 34.84 10.27
N GLN A 69 2.06 34.53 10.17
CA GLN A 69 3.13 35.42 10.67
C GLN A 69 3.18 36.76 9.93
N GLU A 70 2.87 36.79 8.64
CA GLU A 70 2.80 38.03 7.85
C GLU A 70 1.67 38.96 8.30
N VAL A 71 0.52 38.41 8.69
CA VAL A 71 -0.65 39.21 9.14
C VAL A 71 -0.49 39.73 10.57
N VAL A 72 0.29 39.05 11.41
CA VAL A 72 0.53 39.43 12.81
C VAL A 72 1.63 40.50 12.93
N ARG A 73 2.29 40.88 11.83
CA ARG A 73 3.21 42.03 11.77
C ARG A 73 2.46 43.35 11.59
#